data_AF-A0A2R6K049-F1
#
_entry.id   AF-A0A2R6K049-F1
#
_cell.length_a   1.000
_cell.length_b   1.000
_cell.length_c   1.000
_cell.angle_alpha   90.00
_cell.angle_beta   90.00
_cell.angle_gamma   90.00
#
_symmetry.space_group_name_H-M   'P 1'
#
loop_
_entity.id
_entity.type
_entity.pdbx_description
1 polymer ?
#
loop_
_entity_poly.entity_id
_entity_poly.type
_entity_poly.pdbx_seq_one_letter_code
_entity_poly.pdbx_strand_id
1 'polypeptide(L)'
;MESLEAERERAVDLDVSELADAIESIGFECTRCGACCKAVEGYGDDNDVSEADRDGGDRRDATGGDEGHDHTATVFPDEVRRVQETGDYDWRDVARPMPYGLVEGDDGPRGETLEWALQTDDCGDCTFYEETDGEGACTVHENRPLVCRTYPFSVALGGTSQPMGEAVDEEGMVRAHECEGLGRDISREEAAELATTLKERAVRELDEAIAVRDSYEPAERGPGEVVVYDSEGTKRPDGTPVE
;
A
#
# COMPACT_ATOMS: atom_id res chain seq x y z
N MET A 1 -15.10 -0.56 16.60
CA MET A 1 -14.04 0.25 16.00
C MET A 1 -14.01 1.56 16.75
N GLU A 2 -12.85 1.93 17.29
CA GLU A 2 -12.67 3.24 17.93
C GLU A 2 -12.55 4.33 16.85
N SER A 3 -12.53 5.61 17.23
CA SER A 3 -12.31 6.69 16.25
C SER A 3 -10.86 6.70 15.78
N LEU A 4 -10.59 7.26 14.60
CA LEU A 4 -9.23 7.39 14.07
C LEU A 4 -8.31 8.14 15.04
N GLU A 5 -8.82 9.14 15.75
CA GLU A 5 -8.07 9.89 16.76
C GLU A 5 -7.66 9.03 17.95
N ALA A 6 -8.53 8.11 18.39
CA ALA A 6 -8.23 7.20 19.47
C ALA A 6 -7.20 6.14 19.02
N GLU A 7 -7.34 5.62 17.79
CA GLU A 7 -6.33 4.73 17.18
C GLU A 7 -4.98 5.45 17.04
N ARG A 8 -4.99 6.74 16.67
CA ARG A 8 -3.78 7.56 16.53
C ARG A 8 -3.10 7.78 17.88
N GLU A 9 -3.87 8.06 18.93
CA GLU A 9 -3.33 8.15 20.29
C GLU A 9 -2.67 6.83 20.69
N ARG A 10 -3.33 5.69 20.42
CA ARG A 10 -2.73 4.37 20.65
C ARG A 10 -1.47 4.12 19.82
N ALA A 11 -1.42 4.56 18.56
CA ALA A 11 -0.23 4.46 17.71
C ALA A 11 0.94 5.27 18.28
N VAL A 12 0.68 6.48 18.77
CA VAL A 12 1.69 7.34 19.42
C VAL A 12 2.19 6.71 20.73
N ASP A 13 1.35 5.97 21.43
CA ASP A 13 1.70 5.32 22.70
C ASP A 13 2.35 3.94 22.55
N LEU A 14 2.47 3.38 21.33
CA LEU A 14 3.17 2.11 21.09
C LEU A 14 4.59 2.14 21.66
N ASP A 15 4.97 1.12 22.43
CA ASP A 15 6.31 1.00 22.97
C ASP A 15 7.25 0.39 21.93
N VAL A 16 8.26 1.15 21.51
CA VAL A 16 9.23 0.72 20.48
C VAL A 16 10.03 -0.50 20.96
N SER A 17 10.30 -0.63 22.26
CA SER A 17 11.03 -1.77 22.78
C SER A 17 10.21 -3.05 22.77
N GLU A 18 8.91 -2.98 23.05
CA GLU A 18 7.98 -4.13 22.93
C GLU A 18 7.79 -4.53 21.46
N LEU A 19 7.67 -3.55 20.55
CA LEU A 19 7.63 -3.84 19.11
C LEU A 19 8.93 -4.49 18.63
N ALA A 20 10.09 -4.04 19.13
CA ALA A 20 11.38 -4.63 18.80
C ALA A 20 11.51 -6.06 19.35
N ASP A 21 11.04 -6.33 20.57
CA ASP A 21 10.98 -7.68 21.14
C ASP A 21 10.14 -8.61 20.24
N ALA A 22 8.99 -8.13 19.76
CA ALA A 22 8.11 -8.88 18.87
C ALA A 22 8.77 -9.16 17.51
N ILE A 23 9.39 -8.15 16.90
CA ILE A 23 10.11 -8.30 15.62
C ILE A 23 11.30 -9.26 15.76
N GLU A 24 12.06 -9.16 16.85
CA GLU A 24 13.18 -10.07 17.14
C GLU A 24 12.71 -11.52 17.36
N SER A 25 11.56 -11.70 18.00
CA SER A 25 10.93 -13.02 18.19
C SER A 25 10.47 -13.66 16.89
N ILE A 26 9.83 -12.87 16.00
CA ILE A 26 9.39 -13.34 14.68
C ILE A 26 10.58 -13.61 13.77
N GLY A 27 11.61 -12.75 13.82
CA GLY A 27 12.80 -12.85 13.00
C GLY A 27 12.58 -12.37 11.55
N PHE A 28 13.52 -11.58 11.03
CA PHE A 28 13.43 -11.07 9.67
C PHE A 28 14.79 -10.63 9.10
N GLU A 29 15.08 -11.04 7.87
CA GLU A 29 16.16 -10.49 7.05
C GLU A 29 15.67 -10.34 5.61
N CYS A 30 15.71 -9.12 5.07
CA CYS A 30 15.33 -8.88 3.67
C CYS A 30 16.32 -9.55 2.70
N THR A 31 15.82 -10.51 1.91
CA THR A 31 16.62 -11.26 0.92
C THR A 31 16.75 -10.56 -0.43
N ARG A 32 16.13 -9.39 -0.59
CA ARG A 32 16.03 -8.65 -1.87
C ARG A 32 15.44 -9.49 -3.02
N CYS A 33 14.55 -10.42 -2.71
CA CYS A 33 13.90 -11.28 -3.71
C CYS A 33 12.98 -10.51 -4.68
N GLY A 34 12.52 -9.31 -4.32
CA GLY A 34 11.64 -8.49 -5.15
C GLY A 34 10.18 -8.93 -5.16
N ALA A 35 9.79 -10.00 -4.47
CA ALA A 35 8.41 -10.52 -4.48
C ALA A 35 7.38 -9.46 -4.04
N CYS A 36 7.72 -8.64 -3.03
CA CYS A 36 6.86 -7.54 -2.57
C CYS A 36 6.74 -6.36 -3.55
N CYS A 37 7.56 -6.32 -4.61
CA CYS A 37 7.52 -5.28 -5.63
C CYS A 37 6.81 -5.73 -6.91
N LYS A 38 6.50 -7.02 -7.03
CA LYS A 38 5.93 -7.60 -8.26
C LYS A 38 4.41 -7.58 -8.22
N ALA A 39 3.79 -7.57 -9.40
CA ALA A 39 2.37 -7.82 -9.54
C ALA A 39 2.00 -9.17 -8.90
N VAL A 40 0.82 -9.24 -8.29
CA VAL A 40 0.30 -10.47 -7.69
C VAL A 40 -0.36 -11.28 -8.79
N GLU A 41 0.07 -12.52 -8.99
CA GLU A 41 -0.66 -13.45 -9.83
C GLU A 41 -2.04 -13.70 -9.18
N GLY A 42 -3.11 -13.63 -9.99
CA GLY A 42 -4.49 -13.70 -9.50
C GLY A 42 -4.73 -15.01 -8.76
N TYR A 43 -4.95 -14.95 -7.44
CA TYR A 43 -5.61 -16.03 -6.74
C TYR A 43 -7.10 -15.84 -6.95
N GLY A 44 -7.70 -16.76 -7.71
CA GLY A 44 -9.13 -16.77 -7.99
C GLY A 44 -9.97 -16.51 -6.74
N ASP A 45 -10.98 -15.67 -6.91
CA ASP A 45 -11.98 -15.30 -5.92
C ASP A 45 -12.57 -16.53 -5.19
N ASP A 46 -12.04 -16.86 -4.01
CA ASP A 46 -12.62 -17.86 -3.10
C ASP A 46 -13.79 -17.26 -2.27
N ASN A 47 -14.46 -16.20 -2.76
CA ASN A 47 -15.71 -15.68 -2.20
C ASN A 47 -16.96 -15.98 -3.07
N ASP A 48 -17.00 -17.12 -3.78
CA ASP A 48 -18.29 -17.74 -4.15
C ASP A 48 -18.89 -18.45 -2.92
N VAL A 49 -19.35 -17.64 -1.97
CA VAL A 49 -20.28 -18.07 -0.93
C VAL A 49 -21.58 -17.28 -1.06
N SER A 50 -22.38 -17.60 -2.07
CA SER A 50 -23.83 -17.54 -1.90
C SER A 50 -24.56 -18.51 -2.82
N GLU A 51 -25.02 -19.63 -2.25
CA GLU A 51 -26.14 -20.38 -2.82
C GLU A 51 -27.40 -19.50 -2.82
N ALA A 52 -27.84 -19.01 -3.98
CA ALA A 52 -29.24 -18.64 -4.23
C ALA A 52 -29.60 -18.59 -5.73
N ASP A 53 -30.29 -19.64 -6.19
CA ASP A 53 -31.39 -19.64 -7.17
C ASP A 53 -31.17 -19.32 -8.67
N ARG A 54 -31.23 -20.41 -9.47
CA ARG A 54 -32.17 -20.66 -10.60
C ARG A 54 -32.58 -19.46 -11.50
N ASP A 55 -32.11 -19.46 -12.75
CA ASP A 55 -32.91 -19.68 -13.98
C ASP A 55 -32.00 -19.49 -15.21
N GLY A 56 -32.26 -20.26 -16.27
CA GLY A 56 -31.43 -20.27 -17.46
C GLY A 56 -31.64 -19.06 -18.36
N GLY A 57 -30.54 -18.48 -18.86
CA GLY A 57 -30.55 -17.74 -20.12
C GLY A 57 -29.78 -16.42 -20.11
N ASP A 58 -28.52 -16.49 -20.53
CA ASP A 58 -27.88 -15.66 -21.58
C ASP A 58 -26.37 -15.66 -21.30
N ARG A 59 -25.64 -16.58 -21.96
CA ARG A 59 -24.17 -16.59 -21.91
C ARG A 59 -23.67 -15.48 -22.81
N ARG A 60 -23.62 -14.26 -22.27
CA ARG A 60 -22.78 -13.20 -22.84
C ARG A 60 -21.48 -13.17 -22.07
N ASP A 61 -20.48 -13.78 -22.71
CA ASP A 61 -19.08 -13.38 -22.70
C ASP A 61 -18.51 -12.96 -21.35
N ALA A 62 -18.24 -13.95 -20.49
CA ALA A 62 -17.26 -13.81 -19.42
C ALA A 62 -15.87 -14.02 -20.02
N THR A 63 -15.36 -12.99 -20.68
CA THR A 63 -13.93 -12.78 -20.90
C THR A 63 -13.46 -11.76 -19.87
N GLY A 64 -13.30 -12.20 -18.64
CA GLY A 64 -12.44 -11.54 -17.66
C GLY A 64 -11.37 -12.57 -17.32
N GLY A 65 -10.16 -12.36 -17.81
CA GLY A 65 -9.06 -13.29 -17.60
C GLY A 65 -8.78 -13.45 -16.11
N ASP A 66 -8.19 -14.59 -15.78
CA ASP A 66 -7.32 -14.76 -14.64
C ASP A 66 -6.19 -13.72 -14.78
N GLU A 67 -6.45 -12.48 -14.37
CA GLU A 67 -5.60 -11.31 -14.59
C GLU A 67 -5.01 -10.92 -13.24
N GLY A 68 -3.69 -11.05 -13.11
CA GLY A 68 -2.96 -10.60 -11.94
C GLY A 68 -3.25 -9.14 -11.60
N HIS A 69 -3.12 -8.80 -10.32
CA HIS A 69 -3.30 -7.44 -9.85
C HIS A 69 -1.95 -6.76 -9.77
N ASP A 70 -1.82 -5.59 -10.42
CA ASP A 70 -0.65 -4.73 -10.29
C ASP A 70 -0.23 -4.55 -8.82
N HIS A 71 1.08 -4.44 -8.61
CA HIS A 71 1.63 -4.06 -7.34
C HIS A 71 0.96 -2.78 -6.82
N THR A 72 0.45 -2.85 -5.60
CA THR A 72 -0.26 -1.75 -4.95
C THR A 72 0.30 -1.55 -3.55
N ALA A 73 0.99 -0.43 -3.37
CA ALA A 73 1.53 0.00 -2.09
C ALA A 73 1.23 1.49 -1.90
N THR A 74 0.52 1.82 -0.81
CA THR A 74 0.16 3.21 -0.49
C THR A 74 1.39 4.09 -0.33
N VAL A 75 1.34 5.30 -0.88
CA VAL A 75 2.39 6.32 -0.72
C VAL A 75 1.73 7.65 -0.42
N PHE A 76 2.27 8.42 0.52
CA PHE A 76 1.71 9.72 0.91
C PHE A 76 2.39 10.90 0.21
N PRO A 77 1.76 12.08 0.12
CA PRO A 77 2.27 13.20 -0.67
C PRO A 77 3.70 13.65 -0.33
N ASP A 78 4.11 13.64 0.94
CA ASP A 78 5.49 13.96 1.32
C ASP A 78 6.48 12.86 0.94
N GLU A 79 6.05 11.59 0.96
CA GLU A 79 6.85 10.46 0.51
C GLU A 79 7.07 10.49 -1.00
N VAL A 80 6.03 10.84 -1.78
CA VAL A 80 6.15 11.05 -3.22
C VAL A 80 7.23 12.09 -3.50
N ARG A 81 7.16 13.25 -2.85
CA ARG A 81 8.15 14.33 -3.03
C ARG A 81 9.55 13.91 -2.60
N ARG A 82 9.68 13.12 -1.52
CA ARG A 82 10.98 12.58 -1.08
C ARG A 82 11.61 11.67 -2.14
N VAL A 83 10.82 10.85 -2.83
CA VAL A 83 11.30 10.04 -3.94
C VAL A 83 11.66 10.93 -5.13
N GLN A 84 10.85 11.95 -5.45
CA GLN A 84 11.17 12.90 -6.51
C GLN A 84 12.53 13.58 -6.29
N GLU A 85 12.91 13.89 -5.05
CA GLU A 85 14.22 14.48 -4.73
C GLU A 85 15.43 13.59 -5.06
N THR A 86 15.21 12.29 -5.33
CA THR A 86 16.29 11.35 -5.69
C THR A 86 16.69 11.38 -7.16
N GLY A 87 15.89 12.02 -8.02
CA GLY A 87 16.08 12.04 -9.47
C GLY A 87 15.29 13.16 -10.13
N ASP A 88 15.12 13.07 -11.45
CA ASP A 88 14.29 14.00 -12.22
C ASP A 88 12.91 13.37 -12.47
N TYR A 89 12.21 12.96 -11.40
CA TYR A 89 10.90 12.30 -11.48
C TYR A 89 9.75 13.30 -11.37
N ASP A 90 8.79 13.23 -12.29
CA ASP A 90 7.48 13.84 -12.15
C ASP A 90 6.59 13.01 -11.21
N TRP A 91 5.48 13.57 -10.74
CA TRP A 91 4.57 12.88 -9.82
C TRP A 91 4.11 11.52 -10.37
N ARG A 92 3.81 11.48 -11.67
CA ARG A 92 3.34 10.29 -12.38
C ARG A 92 4.42 9.23 -12.56
N ASP A 93 5.69 9.58 -12.40
CA ASP A 93 6.78 8.60 -12.40
C ASP A 93 6.87 7.89 -11.04
N VAL A 94 6.30 8.48 -9.98
CA VAL A 94 6.39 7.97 -8.61
C VAL A 94 5.08 7.35 -8.14
N ALA A 95 3.97 7.99 -8.44
CA ALA A 95 2.67 7.70 -7.87
C ALA A 95 1.56 7.72 -8.91
N ARG A 96 0.58 6.84 -8.70
CA ARG A 96 -0.66 6.76 -9.46
C ARG A 96 -1.85 6.83 -8.50
N PRO A 97 -3.03 7.26 -8.98
CA PRO A 97 -4.27 7.16 -8.20
C PRO A 97 -4.44 5.73 -7.66
N MET A 98 -4.87 5.59 -6.41
CA MET A 98 -5.23 4.29 -5.87
C MET A 98 -6.31 3.64 -6.78
N PRO A 99 -6.19 2.35 -7.14
CA PRO A 99 -7.08 1.75 -8.15
C PRO A 99 -8.52 1.58 -7.66
N TYR A 100 -8.75 1.55 -6.35
CA TYR A 100 -10.08 1.37 -5.77
C TYR A 100 -10.95 2.61 -5.97
N GLY A 101 -12.19 2.41 -6.40
CA GLY A 101 -13.14 3.50 -6.72
C GLY A 101 -13.04 4.02 -8.15
N LEU A 102 -12.03 3.59 -8.91
CA LEU A 102 -11.90 3.88 -10.33
C LEU A 102 -12.55 2.76 -11.16
N VAL A 103 -13.08 3.13 -12.33
CA VAL A 103 -13.61 2.20 -13.30
C VAL A 103 -12.94 2.41 -14.65
N GLU A 104 -12.69 1.33 -15.36
CA GLU A 104 -12.19 1.37 -16.74
C GLU A 104 -13.19 2.10 -17.66
N GLY A 105 -12.64 2.92 -18.55
CA GLY A 105 -13.36 3.73 -19.52
C GLY A 105 -12.66 3.74 -20.88
N ASP A 106 -13.35 4.26 -21.90
CA ASP A 106 -12.85 4.23 -23.29
C ASP A 106 -11.52 5.00 -23.47
N ASP A 107 -11.27 6.01 -22.63
CA ASP A 107 -10.08 6.87 -22.65
C ASP A 107 -9.17 6.65 -21.42
N GLY A 108 -9.34 5.53 -20.70
CA GLY A 108 -8.62 5.20 -19.47
C GLY A 108 -9.50 5.23 -18.21
N PRO A 109 -8.88 5.10 -17.01
CA PRO A 109 -9.61 5.05 -15.75
C PRO A 109 -10.36 6.36 -15.51
N ARG A 110 -11.54 6.25 -14.89
CA ARG A 110 -12.37 7.38 -14.50
C ARG A 110 -13.00 7.13 -13.14
N GLY A 111 -13.26 8.20 -12.39
CA GLY A 111 -13.92 8.10 -11.09
C GLY A 111 -13.25 8.95 -10.04
N GLU A 112 -13.42 8.56 -8.79
CA GLU A 112 -12.77 9.19 -7.66
C GLU A 112 -12.14 8.13 -6.76
N THR A 113 -11.04 8.49 -6.12
CA THR A 113 -10.32 7.61 -5.21
C THR A 113 -9.69 8.38 -4.06
N LEU A 114 -9.27 7.65 -3.03
CA LEU A 114 -8.55 8.17 -1.88
C LEU A 114 -7.09 7.74 -1.96
N GLU A 115 -6.19 8.66 -1.67
CA GLU A 115 -4.75 8.44 -1.59
C GLU A 115 -4.10 7.94 -2.90
N TRP A 116 -2.79 7.70 -2.80
CA TRP A 116 -1.94 7.31 -3.91
C TRP A 116 -1.35 5.93 -3.70
N ALA A 117 -1.10 5.23 -4.80
CA ALA A 117 -0.28 4.03 -4.83
C ALA A 117 1.04 4.32 -5.55
N LEU A 118 2.10 3.61 -5.21
CA LEU A 118 3.33 3.61 -6.01
C LEU A 118 3.01 3.27 -7.47
N GLN A 119 3.69 3.97 -8.38
CA GLN A 119 3.57 3.74 -9.81
C GLN A 119 4.12 2.37 -10.20
N THR A 120 3.51 1.79 -11.23
CA THR A 120 3.90 0.51 -11.80
C THR A 120 4.40 0.66 -13.23
N ASP A 121 5.17 -0.31 -13.70
CA ASP A 121 5.55 -0.44 -15.11
C ASP A 121 4.47 -1.18 -15.93
N ASP A 122 4.78 -1.45 -17.20
CA ASP A 122 3.89 -2.16 -18.12
C ASP A 122 3.61 -3.63 -17.72
N CYS A 123 4.42 -4.20 -16.82
CA CYS A 123 4.24 -5.54 -16.27
C CYS A 123 3.36 -5.54 -15.01
N GLY A 124 3.02 -4.35 -14.47
CA GLY A 124 2.33 -4.20 -13.19
C GLY A 124 3.26 -4.27 -11.98
N ASP A 125 4.58 -4.33 -12.18
CA ASP A 125 5.58 -4.32 -11.12
C ASP A 125 5.85 -2.88 -10.68
N CYS A 126 6.31 -2.67 -9.45
CA CYS A 126 6.74 -1.35 -8.97
C CYS A 126 7.79 -0.74 -9.91
N THR A 127 7.59 0.49 -10.36
CA THR A 127 8.48 1.15 -11.34
C THR A 127 9.93 1.32 -10.87
N PHE A 128 10.16 1.28 -9.54
CA PHE A 128 11.50 1.37 -8.94
C PHE A 128 12.19 0.02 -8.79
N TYR A 129 11.54 -1.07 -9.19
CA TYR A 129 12.12 -2.40 -9.14
C TYR A 129 12.97 -2.66 -10.39
N GLU A 130 14.21 -3.09 -10.16
CA GLU A 130 15.09 -3.59 -11.22
C GLU A 130 15.58 -4.98 -10.83
N GLU A 131 15.64 -5.91 -11.78
CA GLU A 131 16.22 -7.23 -11.57
C GLU A 131 17.40 -7.42 -12.52
N THR A 132 18.58 -7.74 -11.98
CA THR A 132 19.77 -8.07 -12.77
C THR A 132 20.30 -9.43 -12.33
N ASP A 133 20.44 -10.36 -13.27
CA ASP A 133 20.94 -11.72 -13.02
C ASP A 133 20.20 -12.47 -11.88
N GLY A 134 18.90 -12.19 -11.71
CA GLY A 134 18.06 -12.78 -10.67
C GLY A 134 18.16 -12.12 -9.29
N GLU A 135 18.92 -11.03 -9.16
CA GLU A 135 18.99 -10.22 -7.93
C GLU A 135 18.13 -8.96 -8.10
N GLY A 136 17.13 -8.81 -7.22
CA GLY A 136 16.24 -7.67 -7.20
C GLY A 136 16.86 -6.47 -6.48
N ALA A 137 16.64 -5.27 -7.02
CA ALA A 137 17.09 -4.02 -6.45
C ALA A 137 15.96 -2.97 -6.51
N CYS A 138 15.91 -2.12 -5.49
CA CYS A 138 15.07 -0.93 -5.49
C CYS A 138 15.95 0.27 -5.82
N THR A 139 15.69 0.96 -6.93
CA THR A 139 16.49 2.11 -7.38
C THR A 139 16.44 3.29 -6.40
N VAL A 140 15.42 3.35 -5.55
CA VAL A 140 15.22 4.36 -4.50
C VAL A 140 15.33 3.78 -3.08
N HIS A 141 16.12 2.71 -2.87
CA HIS A 141 16.14 1.93 -1.62
C HIS A 141 16.23 2.76 -0.32
N GLU A 142 17.07 3.80 -0.29
CA GLU A 142 17.23 4.67 0.89
C GLU A 142 16.02 5.59 1.13
N ASN A 143 15.27 5.90 0.08
CA ASN A 143 14.14 6.84 0.08
C ASN A 143 12.77 6.14 -0.08
N ARG A 144 12.75 4.80 0.04
CA ARG A 144 11.52 3.99 -0.01
C ARG A 144 10.42 4.56 0.91
N PRO A 145 9.14 4.50 0.51
CA PRO A 145 8.03 4.82 1.40
C PRO A 145 7.99 3.95 2.65
N LEU A 146 7.31 4.41 3.69
CA LEU A 146 7.17 3.75 4.99
C LEU A 146 6.60 2.35 4.86
N VAL A 147 5.62 2.13 3.97
CA VAL A 147 5.06 0.79 3.70
C VAL A 147 6.15 -0.19 3.24
N CYS A 148 7.04 0.25 2.35
CA CYS A 148 8.13 -0.58 1.83
C CYS A 148 9.30 -0.75 2.81
N ARG A 149 9.52 0.22 3.72
CA ARG A 149 10.55 0.15 4.77
C ARG A 149 10.17 -0.79 5.90
N THR A 150 8.87 -0.95 6.15
CA THR A 150 8.34 -1.71 7.27
C THR A 150 7.85 -3.09 6.88
N TYR A 151 7.64 -3.36 5.59
CA TYR A 151 7.33 -4.69 5.09
C TYR A 151 8.39 -5.72 5.55
N PRO A 152 7.98 -6.91 6.04
CA PRO A 152 6.64 -7.49 5.99
C PRO A 152 5.77 -7.19 7.22
N PHE A 153 6.10 -6.20 8.04
CA PHE A 153 5.40 -5.94 9.28
C PHE A 153 4.32 -4.85 9.17
N SER A 154 3.24 -5.04 9.92
CA SER A 154 2.22 -4.04 10.22
C SER A 154 1.86 -4.10 11.71
N VAL A 155 1.02 -3.17 12.17
CA VAL A 155 0.48 -3.19 13.54
C VAL A 155 -1.02 -3.45 13.53
N ALA A 156 -1.50 -4.18 14.54
CA ALA A 156 -2.92 -4.47 14.72
C ALA A 156 -3.70 -3.28 15.30
N LEU A 157 -3.72 -2.16 14.57
CA LEU A 157 -4.53 -0.97 14.87
C LEU A 157 -5.67 -0.83 13.85
N GLY A 158 -6.78 -0.24 14.29
CA GLY A 158 -7.87 0.10 13.38
C GLY A 158 -7.46 1.28 12.51
N GLY A 159 -7.73 1.23 11.21
CA GLY A 159 -7.43 2.33 10.28
C GLY A 159 -5.99 2.36 9.74
N THR A 160 -5.13 1.43 10.14
CA THR A 160 -3.82 1.21 9.51
C THR A 160 -3.92 0.21 8.36
N SER A 161 -3.07 0.36 7.35
CA SER A 161 -3.08 -0.51 6.18
C SER A 161 -2.40 -1.85 6.51
N GLN A 162 -3.03 -2.96 6.10
CA GLN A 162 -2.41 -4.28 6.14
C GLN A 162 -1.77 -4.54 4.76
N PRO A 163 -0.45 -4.68 4.67
CA PRO A 163 0.19 -4.99 3.40
C PRO A 163 -0.19 -6.43 3.00
N MET A 164 -0.77 -6.58 1.81
CA MET A 164 -0.96 -7.83 1.04
C MET A 164 -1.25 -9.10 1.86
N GLY A 165 -2.51 -9.52 1.87
CA GLY A 165 -2.94 -10.81 2.43
C GLY A 165 -3.06 -10.84 3.95
N GLU A 166 -3.57 -11.96 4.47
CA GLU A 166 -3.70 -12.17 5.91
C GLU A 166 -2.30 -12.31 6.57
N ALA A 167 -2.21 -11.95 7.85
CA ALA A 167 -0.99 -12.14 8.60
C ALA A 167 -0.65 -13.64 8.73
N VAL A 168 0.59 -14.01 8.41
CA VAL A 168 1.11 -15.37 8.51
C VAL A 168 1.77 -15.66 9.87
N ASP A 169 2.09 -14.60 10.62
CA ASP A 169 2.60 -14.66 11.99
C ASP A 169 2.19 -13.41 12.79
N GLU A 170 2.12 -13.52 14.11
CA GLU A 170 1.78 -12.41 15.00
C GLU A 170 2.44 -12.53 16.37
N GLU A 171 2.91 -11.41 16.91
CA GLU A 171 3.43 -11.31 18.28
C GLU A 171 3.01 -9.95 18.86
N GLY A 172 2.19 -9.98 19.91
CA GLY A 172 1.60 -8.77 20.50
C GLY A 172 0.84 -7.92 19.48
N MET A 173 1.29 -6.68 19.26
CA MET A 173 0.70 -5.75 18.28
C MET A 173 1.27 -5.94 16.87
N VAL A 174 2.39 -6.63 16.70
CA VAL A 174 3.06 -6.82 15.40
C VAL A 174 2.35 -7.92 14.62
N ARG A 175 2.16 -7.68 13.33
CA ARG A 175 1.67 -8.66 12.35
C ARG A 175 2.70 -8.80 11.26
N ALA A 176 3.01 -10.03 10.88
CA ALA A 176 3.91 -10.33 9.78
C ALA A 176 3.13 -10.90 8.60
N HIS A 177 3.41 -10.40 7.41
CA HIS A 177 2.78 -10.81 6.16
C HIS A 177 3.73 -11.69 5.35
N GLU A 178 3.20 -12.42 4.37
CA GLU A 178 3.97 -13.42 3.62
C GLU A 178 5.27 -12.81 3.06
N CYS A 179 6.41 -13.35 3.47
CA CYS A 179 7.73 -12.96 2.98
C CYS A 179 8.77 -14.06 3.23
N GLU A 180 9.62 -14.33 2.25
CA GLU A 180 10.72 -15.31 2.34
C GLU A 180 11.79 -14.94 3.41
N GLY A 181 11.81 -13.67 3.81
CA GLY A 181 12.74 -13.15 4.81
C GLY A 181 12.39 -13.50 6.26
N LEU A 182 11.17 -13.98 6.53
CA LEU A 182 10.71 -14.28 7.89
C LEU A 182 11.43 -15.48 8.52
N GLY A 183 11.54 -15.47 9.85
CA GLY A 183 12.18 -16.53 10.65
C GLY A 183 13.71 -16.53 10.60
N ARG A 184 14.31 -15.52 9.97
CA ARG A 184 15.77 -15.31 9.95
C ARG A 184 16.22 -14.48 11.16
N ASP A 185 17.48 -14.62 11.55
CA ASP A 185 18.03 -13.85 12.66
C ASP A 185 18.07 -12.35 12.32
N ILE A 186 17.56 -11.52 13.24
CA ILE A 186 17.67 -10.06 13.18
C ILE A 186 18.40 -9.57 14.43
N SER A 187 19.30 -8.60 14.30
CA SER A 187 19.93 -8.02 15.47
C SER A 187 18.95 -7.14 16.26
N ARG A 188 19.17 -7.02 17.57
CA ARG A 188 18.37 -6.11 18.40
C ARG A 188 18.37 -4.66 17.89
N GLU A 189 19.48 -4.21 17.34
CA GLU A 189 19.62 -2.86 16.79
C GLU A 189 18.71 -2.69 15.57
N GLU A 190 18.78 -3.59 14.60
CA GLU A 190 17.94 -3.58 13.40
C GLU A 190 16.45 -3.75 13.74
N ALA A 191 16.11 -4.62 14.71
CA ALA A 191 14.74 -4.79 15.18
C ALA A 191 14.19 -3.50 15.81
N ALA A 192 15.02 -2.74 16.54
CA ALA A 192 14.63 -1.47 17.13
C ALA A 192 14.46 -0.35 16.09
N GLU A 193 15.31 -0.32 15.06
CA GLU A 193 15.15 0.59 13.92
C GLU A 193 13.87 0.31 13.14
N LEU A 194 13.59 -0.98 12.88
CA LEU A 194 12.37 -1.41 12.19
C LEU A 194 11.13 -1.12 13.03
N ALA A 195 11.17 -1.36 14.35
CA ALA A 195 10.11 -1.02 15.28
C ALA A 195 9.81 0.49 15.32
N THR A 196 10.86 1.32 15.32
CA THR A 196 10.72 2.79 15.28
C THR A 196 10.02 3.22 14.00
N THR A 197 10.46 2.67 12.87
CA THR A 197 9.89 2.97 11.54
C THR A 197 8.45 2.45 11.42
N LEU A 198 8.16 1.28 12.01
CA LEU A 198 6.82 0.68 12.05
C LEU A 198 5.84 1.54 12.86
N LYS A 199 6.28 2.06 14.00
CA LYS A 199 5.50 3.03 14.79
C LYS A 199 5.28 4.32 14.02
N GLU A 200 6.32 4.86 13.38
CA GLU A 200 6.21 6.06 12.54
C GLU A 200 5.17 5.87 11.43
N ARG A 201 5.21 4.73 10.72
CA ARG A 201 4.20 4.35 9.72
C ARG A 201 2.80 4.33 10.31
N ALA A 202 2.60 3.66 11.44
CA ALA A 202 1.27 3.54 12.04
C ALA A 202 0.65 4.89 12.39
N VAL A 203 1.46 5.80 12.98
CA VAL A 203 1.02 7.16 13.28
C VAL A 203 0.71 7.93 12.00
N ARG A 204 1.60 7.82 11.00
CA ARG A 204 1.45 8.52 9.72
C ARG A 204 0.18 8.10 8.99
N GLU A 205 -0.08 6.80 8.84
CA GLU A 205 -1.29 6.31 8.15
C GLU A 205 -2.57 6.86 8.77
N LEU A 206 -2.61 6.97 10.11
CA LEU A 206 -3.76 7.53 10.82
C LEU A 206 -3.85 9.06 10.68
N ASP A 207 -2.72 9.77 10.69
CA ASP A 207 -2.67 11.22 10.41
C ASP A 207 -3.22 11.53 9.01
N GLU A 208 -2.81 10.76 8.00
CA GLU A 208 -3.23 10.93 6.61
C GLU A 208 -4.72 10.63 6.45
N ALA A 209 -5.19 9.51 7.02
CA ALA A 209 -6.61 9.15 7.02
C ALA A 209 -7.51 10.18 7.72
N ILE A 210 -7.05 10.75 8.85
CA ILE A 210 -7.75 11.84 9.55
C ILE A 210 -7.79 13.08 8.67
N ALA A 211 -6.67 13.46 8.06
CA ALA A 211 -6.58 14.64 7.21
C ALA A 211 -7.48 14.54 5.96
N VAL A 212 -7.53 13.38 5.29
CA VAL A 212 -8.48 13.13 4.20
C VAL A 212 -9.90 13.29 4.69
N ARG A 213 -10.28 12.61 5.77
CA ARG A 213 -11.64 12.66 6.32
C ARG A 213 -12.06 14.10 6.66
N ASP A 214 -11.16 14.88 7.25
CA ASP A 214 -11.45 16.24 7.73
C ASP A 214 -11.49 17.28 6.60
N SER A 215 -10.77 17.03 5.50
CA SER A 215 -10.71 17.90 4.33
C SER A 215 -11.58 17.45 3.16
N TYR A 216 -12.22 16.29 3.26
CA TYR A 216 -13.01 15.72 2.17
C TYR A 216 -14.19 16.63 1.80
N GLU A 217 -14.10 17.21 0.61
CA GLU A 217 -15.17 17.95 -0.05
C GLU A 217 -15.38 17.36 -1.45
N PRO A 218 -16.58 16.83 -1.78
CA PRO A 218 -16.83 16.28 -3.11
C PRO A 218 -16.59 17.30 -4.21
N ALA A 219 -15.69 16.99 -5.14
CA ALA A 219 -15.37 17.86 -6.26
C ALA A 219 -16.29 17.61 -7.47
N GLU A 220 -16.63 18.67 -8.21
CA GLU A 220 -17.28 18.52 -9.51
C GLU A 220 -16.32 17.88 -10.52
N ARG A 221 -16.80 16.87 -11.25
CA ARG A 221 -15.98 16.07 -12.16
C ARG A 221 -16.60 15.99 -13.55
N GLY A 222 -15.80 16.24 -14.58
CA GLY A 222 -16.16 16.03 -15.97
C GLY A 222 -16.26 14.54 -16.33
N PRO A 223 -17.00 14.18 -17.40
CA PRO A 223 -17.00 12.81 -17.92
C PRO A 223 -15.57 12.36 -18.26
N GLY A 224 -15.17 11.20 -17.72
CA GLY A 224 -13.85 10.61 -17.98
C GLY A 224 -12.71 11.11 -17.09
N GLU A 225 -12.96 12.06 -16.17
CA GLU A 225 -11.89 12.55 -15.29
C GLU A 225 -11.64 11.62 -14.10
N VAL A 226 -10.44 11.69 -13.52
CA VAL A 226 -10.09 11.06 -12.24
C VAL A 226 -9.80 12.15 -11.22
N VAL A 227 -10.36 12.02 -10.04
CA VAL A 227 -10.11 12.88 -8.88
C VAL A 227 -9.51 12.05 -7.77
N VAL A 228 -8.42 12.52 -7.18
CA VAL A 228 -7.78 11.89 -6.02
C VAL A 228 -7.98 12.80 -4.81
N TYR A 229 -8.38 12.26 -3.68
CA TYR A 229 -8.39 12.98 -2.40
C TYR A 229 -7.26 12.43 -1.53
N ASP A 230 -6.29 13.27 -1.19
CA ASP A 230 -5.23 12.96 -0.24
C ASP A 230 -5.28 13.91 0.97
N SER A 231 -4.36 13.75 1.91
CA SER A 231 -4.28 14.57 3.13
C SER A 231 -4.07 16.06 2.88
N GLU A 232 -3.70 16.46 1.66
CA GLU A 232 -3.51 17.85 1.24
C GLU A 232 -4.65 18.37 0.36
N GLY A 233 -5.74 17.61 0.23
CA GLY A 233 -6.96 17.98 -0.47
C GLY A 233 -7.12 17.31 -1.84
N THR A 234 -7.98 17.92 -2.67
CA THR A 234 -8.37 17.36 -3.98
C THR A 234 -7.29 17.57 -5.03
N LYS A 235 -6.91 16.50 -5.73
CA LYS A 235 -5.86 16.48 -6.76
C LYS A 235 -6.37 15.91 -8.08
N ARG A 236 -5.72 16.34 -9.16
CA ARG A 236 -5.72 15.67 -10.47
C ARG A 236 -4.73 14.50 -10.45
N PRO A 237 -4.77 13.57 -11.42
CA PRO A 237 -3.90 12.38 -11.44
C PRO A 237 -2.39 12.67 -11.60
N ASP A 238 -2.00 13.91 -11.87
CA ASP A 238 -0.59 14.37 -11.85
C ASP A 238 -0.18 14.98 -10.51
N GLY A 239 -1.00 14.84 -9.46
CA GLY A 239 -0.73 15.40 -8.14
C GLY A 239 -1.00 16.91 -8.02
N THR A 240 -1.42 17.57 -9.09
CA THR A 240 -1.74 19.01 -9.03
C THR A 240 -3.09 19.26 -8.35
N PRO A 241 -3.25 20.32 -7.54
CA PRO A 241 -4.53 20.62 -6.90
C PRO A 241 -5.65 20.92 -7.91
N VAL A 242 -6.87 20.46 -7.62
CA VAL A 242 -8.10 20.92 -8.29
C VAL A 242 -8.48 22.28 -7.68
N GLU A 243 -8.67 23.30 -8.51
CA GLU A 243 -9.08 24.65 -8.09
C GLU A 243 -10.59 24.75 -7.85
#